data_AF-A0AAU5TTG6-F1
#
_entry.id   AF-A0AAU5TTG6-F1
#
_cell.length_a   1.000
_cell.length_b   1.000
_cell.length_c   1.000
_cell.angle_alpha   90.00
_cell.angle_beta   90.00
_cell.angle_gamma   90.00
#
_symmetry.space_group_name_H-M   'P 1'
#
loop_
_entity.id
_entity.type
_entity.pdbx_description
1 polymer ?
#
loop_
_entity_poly.entity_id
_entity_poly.type
_entity_poly.pdbx_seq_one_letter_code
_entity_poly.pdbx_strand_id
1 'polypeptide(L)'
;MKKAHISLAVLACTLLATSCGGSGAPVDTSRLTDREKEWVEFSYAHEKNEDVKRTWEDLTADGVKAYLDRQRSVVCGDTASLMQSLKEAGWEAGDMQEYKEKSDTLICSPI
;
A
#
# COMPACT_ATOMS: atom_id res chain seq x y z
N MET A 1 -37.09 -47.09 3.87
CA MET A 1 -36.77 -46.22 2.72
C MET A 1 -36.92 -44.77 3.17
N LYS A 2 -35.82 -44.09 3.52
CA LYS A 2 -35.83 -42.70 4.01
C LYS A 2 -35.52 -41.76 2.83
N LYS A 3 -36.40 -40.78 2.63
CA LYS A 3 -36.39 -39.80 1.52
C LYS A 3 -35.15 -38.91 1.58
N ALA A 4 -34.53 -38.74 0.42
CA ALA A 4 -33.52 -37.74 0.13
C ALA A 4 -34.20 -36.38 -0.16
N HIS A 5 -33.61 -35.30 0.31
CA HIS A 5 -33.77 -33.97 -0.27
C HIS A 5 -32.38 -33.36 -0.45
N ILE A 6 -32.09 -32.99 -1.69
CA ILE A 6 -30.81 -32.52 -2.21
C ILE A 6 -30.78 -30.98 -2.14
N SER A 7 -29.62 -30.50 -1.68
CA SER A 7 -28.89 -29.24 -1.87
C SER A 7 -29.48 -28.07 -2.68
N LEU A 8 -29.26 -26.85 -2.17
CA LEU A 8 -28.81 -25.70 -2.98
C LEU A 8 -27.84 -24.81 -2.18
N ALA A 9 -26.76 -24.40 -2.85
CA ALA A 9 -25.60 -23.69 -2.33
C ALA A 9 -25.70 -22.17 -2.54
N VAL A 10 -25.16 -21.39 -1.61
CA VAL A 10 -24.58 -20.05 -1.84
C VAL A 10 -23.37 -19.97 -0.90
N LEU A 11 -22.16 -20.37 -1.32
CA LEU A 11 -21.14 -19.59 -2.03
C LEU A 11 -20.74 -18.26 -1.32
N ALA A 12 -19.48 -18.25 -0.90
CA ALA A 12 -18.57 -17.10 -0.84
C ALA A 12 -18.76 -16.06 0.28
N CYS A 13 -18.03 -16.28 1.38
CA CYS A 13 -17.21 -15.22 2.00
C CYS A 13 -15.81 -15.78 2.29
N THR A 14 -15.19 -16.38 1.28
CA THR A 14 -13.73 -16.54 1.19
C THR A 14 -13.20 -15.37 0.37
N LEU A 15 -13.04 -14.21 1.03
CA LEU A 15 -12.17 -13.12 0.61
C LEU A 15 -11.49 -12.53 1.86
N LEU A 16 -10.81 -13.39 2.62
CA LEU A 16 -9.57 -12.96 3.27
C LEU A 16 -8.51 -13.07 2.18
N ALA A 17 -8.38 -12.00 1.40
CA ALA A 17 -7.27 -11.84 0.49
C ALA A 17 -5.99 -11.84 1.33
N THR A 18 -5.27 -12.97 1.27
CA THR A 18 -3.86 -13.05 0.87
C THR A 18 -3.16 -11.68 0.93
N SER A 19 -2.31 -11.36 1.91
CA SER A 19 -1.05 -12.03 2.20
C SER A 19 -0.41 -11.46 3.49
N CYS A 20 -0.69 -12.06 4.65
CA CYS A 20 0.22 -11.96 5.80
C CYS A 20 1.36 -12.96 5.58
N GLY A 21 2.27 -12.63 4.65
CA GLY A 21 3.34 -13.52 4.22
C GLY A 21 4.55 -12.72 3.77
N GLY A 22 5.25 -12.11 4.73
CA GLY A 22 6.54 -11.43 4.50
C GLY A 22 7.32 -11.41 5.80
N SER A 23 8.26 -12.34 5.93
CA SER A 23 9.15 -12.47 7.09
C SER A 23 10.37 -11.56 6.94
N GLY A 24 10.50 -10.57 7.82
CA GLY A 24 11.75 -9.91 8.27
C GLY A 24 12.53 -9.09 7.24
N ALA A 25 12.54 -7.75 7.22
CA ALA A 25 12.29 -6.77 8.28
C ALA A 25 11.19 -5.78 7.86
N PRO A 26 10.22 -5.45 8.74
CA PRO A 26 9.28 -4.38 8.45
C PRO A 26 10.06 -3.06 8.43
N VAL A 27 9.83 -2.24 7.40
CA VAL A 27 10.33 -0.85 7.31
C VAL A 27 10.26 -0.19 8.69
N ASP A 28 11.35 0.43 9.16
CA ASP A 28 11.40 1.02 10.49
C ASP A 28 10.54 2.30 10.54
N THR A 29 9.27 2.13 10.89
CA THR A 29 8.27 3.20 10.94
C THR A 29 8.15 3.85 12.32
N SER A 30 9.07 3.57 13.26
CA SER A 30 8.96 4.00 14.67
C SER A 30 8.97 5.53 14.88
N ARG A 31 9.39 6.29 13.86
CA ARG A 31 9.40 7.76 13.84
C ARG A 31 8.24 8.39 13.09
N LEU A 32 7.37 7.59 12.50
CA LEU A 32 6.23 8.05 11.72
C LEU A 32 5.00 8.24 12.62
N THR A 33 4.13 9.17 12.23
CA THR A 33 2.75 9.22 12.77
C THR A 33 1.94 8.01 12.28
N ASP A 34 0.82 7.69 12.94
CA ASP A 34 -0.03 6.56 12.54
C ASP A 34 -0.47 6.64 11.07
N ARG A 35 -0.83 7.84 10.58
CA ARG A 35 -1.21 8.06 9.17
C ARG A 35 -0.05 7.83 8.21
N GLU A 36 1.13 8.32 8.56
CA GLU A 36 2.34 8.13 7.75
C GLU A 36 2.77 6.66 7.71
N LYS A 37 2.66 5.97 8.85
CA LYS A 37 2.92 4.54 8.95
C LYS A 37 1.95 3.75 8.06
N GLU A 38 0.66 4.02 8.14
CA GLU A 38 -0.34 3.36 7.29
C GLU A 38 -0.01 3.54 5.80
N TRP A 39 0.37 4.76 5.41
CA TRP A 39 0.73 5.05 4.03
C TRP A 39 2.00 4.30 3.58
N VAL A 40 3.04 4.26 4.43
CA VAL A 40 4.28 3.54 4.13
C VAL A 40 4.03 2.04 4.00
N GLU A 41 3.25 1.45 4.91
CA GLU A 41 2.88 0.03 4.87
C GLU A 41 2.10 -0.30 3.58
N PHE A 42 1.13 0.55 3.21
CA PHE A 42 0.39 0.40 1.96
C PHE A 42 1.29 0.52 0.72
N SER A 43 2.10 1.58 0.66
CA SER A 43 2.99 1.83 -0.48
C SER A 43 4.03 0.72 -0.63
N TYR A 44 4.59 0.22 0.47
CA TYR A 44 5.57 -0.87 0.45
C TYR A 44 4.94 -2.20 0.02
N ALA A 45 3.71 -2.49 0.44
CA ALA A 45 2.99 -3.70 0.04
C ALA A 45 2.70 -3.75 -1.48
N HIS A 46 2.51 -2.59 -2.10
CA HIS A 46 2.20 -2.47 -3.53
C HIS A 46 3.41 -2.07 -4.39
N GLU A 47 4.57 -1.82 -3.78
CA GLU A 47 5.80 -1.52 -4.51
C GLU A 47 6.25 -2.75 -5.31
N LYS A 48 6.42 -2.55 -6.62
CA LYS A 48 6.85 -3.60 -7.56
C LYS A 48 8.35 -3.52 -7.84
N ASN A 49 8.99 -2.41 -7.49
CA ASN A 49 10.42 -2.21 -7.64
C ASN A 49 11.17 -2.71 -6.39
N GLU A 50 11.80 -3.88 -6.51
CA GLU A 50 12.57 -4.50 -5.43
C GLU A 50 13.74 -3.64 -4.92
N ASP A 51 14.34 -2.79 -5.76
CA ASP A 51 15.41 -1.89 -5.32
C ASP A 51 14.85 -0.77 -4.44
N VAL A 52 13.63 -0.29 -4.71
CA VAL A 52 12.93 0.67 -3.86
C VAL A 52 12.55 0.02 -2.52
N LYS A 53 12.06 -1.22 -2.53
CA LYS A 53 11.75 -1.97 -1.30
C LYS A 53 12.98 -2.16 -0.42
N ARG A 54 14.09 -2.61 -1.01
CA ARG A 54 15.36 -2.74 -0.29
C ARG A 54 15.84 -1.41 0.28
N THR A 55 15.69 -0.32 -0.48
CA THR A 55 16.01 1.02 0.03
C THR A 55 15.19 1.36 1.27
N TRP A 56 13.90 1.07 1.31
CA TRP A 56 13.08 1.28 2.51
C TRP A 56 13.50 0.42 3.71
N GLU A 57 13.88 -0.84 3.47
CA GLU A 57 14.32 -1.78 4.49
C GLU A 57 15.69 -1.40 5.10
N ASP A 58 16.59 -0.81 4.31
CA ASP A 58 17.93 -0.41 4.72
C ASP A 58 17.97 0.93 5.49
N LEU A 59 16.86 1.68 5.51
CA LEU A 59 16.78 2.98 6.18
C LEU A 59 16.52 2.81 7.69
N THR A 60 17.18 3.66 8.49
CA THR A 60 16.80 3.88 9.89
C THR A 60 15.45 4.59 9.99
N ALA A 61 14.81 4.58 11.16
CA ALA A 61 13.56 5.31 11.37
C ALA A 61 13.60 6.79 10.93
N ASP A 62 14.69 7.50 11.24
CA ASP A 62 14.88 8.90 10.81
C ASP A 62 15.08 8.98 9.28
N GLY A 63 15.72 7.98 8.68
CA GLY A 63 15.88 7.84 7.24
C GLY A 63 14.55 7.60 6.52
N VAL A 64 13.70 6.73 7.05
CA VAL A 64 12.33 6.46 6.56
C VAL A 64 11.51 7.74 6.60
N LYS A 65 11.55 8.49 7.72
CA LYS A 65 10.87 9.78 7.85
C LYS A 65 11.36 10.80 6.82
N ALA A 66 12.67 10.95 6.68
CA ALA A 66 13.25 11.88 5.70
C ALA A 66 12.95 11.47 4.25
N TYR A 67 12.89 10.16 3.95
CA TYR A 67 12.52 9.66 2.64
C TYR A 67 11.06 9.96 2.32
N LEU A 68 10.14 9.71 3.26
CA LEU A 68 8.73 10.06 3.13
C LEU A 68 8.53 11.56 2.89
N ASP A 69 9.20 12.42 3.67
CA ASP A 69 9.08 13.87 3.52
C ASP A 69 9.57 14.36 2.14
N ARG A 70 10.56 13.69 1.53
CA ARG A 70 10.95 13.94 0.13
C ARG A 70 9.87 13.49 -0.85
N GLN A 71 9.34 12.28 -0.66
CA GLN A 71 8.30 11.70 -1.53
C GLN A 71 7.02 12.54 -1.55
N ARG A 72 6.66 13.17 -0.42
CA ARG A 72 5.50 14.07 -0.33
C ARG A 72 5.46 15.14 -1.42
N SER A 73 6.61 15.69 -1.83
CA SER A 73 6.65 16.71 -2.90
C SER A 73 6.16 16.19 -4.26
N VAL A 74 6.39 14.91 -4.53
CA VAL A 74 5.96 14.23 -5.77
C VAL A 74 4.52 13.75 -5.61
N VAL A 75 4.23 13.10 -4.49
CA VAL A 75 2.93 12.44 -4.24
C VAL A 75 1.80 13.44 -4.00
N CYS A 76 2.10 14.56 -3.32
CA CYS A 76 1.12 15.59 -2.99
C CYS A 76 1.11 16.77 -3.98
N GLY A 77 1.85 16.63 -5.08
CA GLY A 77 1.95 17.63 -6.13
C GLY A 77 0.86 17.46 -7.18
N ASP A 78 1.28 17.48 -8.45
CA ASP A 78 0.38 17.33 -9.58
C ASP A 78 -0.15 15.89 -9.72
N THR A 79 -1.47 15.74 -9.70
CA THR A 79 -2.13 14.43 -9.81
C THR A 79 -1.83 13.76 -11.15
N ALA A 80 -1.77 14.49 -12.26
CA ALA A 80 -1.53 13.88 -13.57
C ALA A 80 -0.13 13.27 -13.65
N SER A 81 0.88 13.98 -13.11
CA SER A 81 2.25 13.50 -12.99
C SER A 81 2.37 12.28 -12.08
N LEU A 82 1.65 12.25 -10.95
CA LEU A 82 1.59 11.07 -10.08
C LEU A 82 1.00 9.87 -10.82
N MET A 83 -0.16 10.03 -11.47
CA MET A 83 -0.81 8.94 -12.21
C MET A 83 0.09 8.42 -13.34
N GLN A 84 0.78 9.31 -14.06
CA GLN A 84 1.71 8.89 -15.11
C GLN A 84 2.89 8.08 -14.51
N SER A 85 3.46 8.53 -13.39
CA SER A 85 4.57 7.84 -12.73
C SER A 85 4.17 6.45 -12.21
N LEU A 86 2.99 6.31 -11.61
CA LEU A 86 2.48 5.02 -11.14
C LEU A 86 2.24 4.06 -12.32
N LYS A 87 1.68 4.57 -13.42
CA LYS A 87 1.50 3.78 -14.65
C LYS A 87 2.84 3.29 -15.21
N GLU A 88 3.86 4.14 -15.23
CA GLU A 88 5.21 3.78 -15.68
C GLU A 88 5.88 2.75 -14.76
N ALA A 89 5.59 2.82 -13.45
CA ALA A 89 5.99 1.82 -12.47
C ALA A 89 5.16 0.51 -12.54
N GLY A 90 4.22 0.41 -13.50
CA GLY A 90 3.44 -0.79 -13.76
C GLY A 90 2.27 -1.00 -12.79
N TRP A 91 1.77 0.05 -12.15
CA TRP A 91 0.58 -0.03 -11.31
C TRP A 91 -0.69 -0.24 -12.14
N GLU A 92 -1.61 -1.04 -11.61
CA GLU A 92 -2.92 -1.23 -12.24
C GLU A 92 -3.81 -0.02 -11.98
N ALA A 93 -4.77 0.24 -12.88
CA ALA A 93 -5.62 1.44 -12.78
C ALA A 93 -6.40 1.54 -11.46
N GLY A 94 -6.82 0.40 -10.89
CA GLY A 94 -7.47 0.36 -9.58
C GLY A 94 -6.51 0.75 -8.45
N ASP A 95 -5.33 0.14 -8.43
CA ASP A 95 -4.29 0.41 -7.42
C ASP A 95 -3.79 1.86 -7.50
N MET A 96 -3.72 2.44 -8.70
CA MET A 96 -3.36 3.85 -8.89
C MET A 96 -4.37 4.80 -8.24
N GLN A 97 -5.67 4.51 -8.40
CA GLN A 97 -6.73 5.31 -7.80
C GLN A 97 -6.71 5.17 -6.28
N GLU A 98 -6.53 3.95 -5.76
CA GLU A 98 -6.39 3.72 -4.32
C GLU A 98 -5.16 4.43 -3.75
N TYR A 99 -4.02 4.37 -4.47
CA TYR A 99 -2.80 5.07 -4.09
C TYR A 99 -3.02 6.58 -3.98
N LYS A 100 -3.73 7.17 -4.94
CA LYS A 100 -4.10 8.58 -4.89
C LYS A 100 -4.94 8.89 -3.65
N GLU A 101 -6.01 8.15 -3.43
CA GLU A 101 -6.96 8.39 -2.33
C GLU A 101 -6.28 8.24 -0.96
N LYS A 102 -5.46 7.21 -0.78
CA LYS A 102 -4.66 7.03 0.44
C LYS A 102 -3.61 8.12 0.60
N SER A 103 -2.96 8.55 -0.47
CA SER A 103 -1.98 9.65 -0.40
C SER A 103 -2.63 10.96 0.04
N ASP A 104 -3.74 11.32 -0.60
CA ASP A 104 -4.54 12.51 -0.26
C ASP A 104 -4.99 12.47 1.20
N THR A 105 -5.48 11.31 1.65
CA THR A 105 -6.06 11.12 2.99
C THR A 105 -5.01 10.98 4.08
N LEU A 106 -3.84 10.41 3.81
CA LEU A 106 -2.89 10.05 4.87
C LEU A 106 -1.74 11.04 5.00
N ILE A 107 -1.20 11.54 3.88
CA ILE A 107 0.06 12.30 3.90
C ILE A 107 0.05 13.65 3.19
N CYS A 108 -0.98 13.96 2.38
CA CYS A 108 -1.06 15.21 1.61
C CYS A 108 -2.05 16.24 2.16
N SER A 109 -3.13 15.81 2.82
CA SER A 109 -4.02 16.74 3.51
C SER A 109 -3.30 17.38 4.69
N PRO A 110 -3.32 18.73 4.84
CA PRO A 110 -2.79 19.37 6.03
C PRO A 110 -3.51 18.84 7.27
N ILE A 111 -2.74 18.52 8.30
CA ILE A 111 -3.23 18.07 9.62
C ILE A 111 -3.74 19.30 10.38
#